data_AF-A0A355UGZ5-F1
#
_entry.id   AF-A0A355UGZ5-F1
#
_cell.length_a   1.000
_cell.length_b   1.000
_cell.length_c   1.000
_cell.angle_alpha   90.00
_cell.angle_beta   90.00
_cell.angle_gamma   90.00
#
_symmetry.space_group_name_H-M   'P 1'
#
loop_
_entity.id
_entity.type
_entity.pdbx_description
1 polymer ?
#
loop_
_entity_poly.entity_id
_entity_poly.type
_entity_poly.pdbx_seq_one_letter_code
_entity_poly.pdbx_strand_id
1 'polypeptide(L)' 'MSKNIDGVTPLMRQYNEMKAKFPDAILLFRVGDFYETFGKDAVEASK' A
#
# COMPACT_ATOMS: atom_id res chain seq x y z
N MET A 1 -3.41 -0.52 25.74
CA MET A 1 -4.04 0.13 24.57
C MET A 1 -2.93 0.52 23.61
N SER A 2 -3.04 0.10 22.34
CA SER A 2 -2.23 0.43 21.15
C SER A 2 -0.69 0.35 21.27
N LYS A 3 -0.13 -0.78 20.83
CA LYS A 3 1.28 -0.88 20.45
C LYS A 3 1.46 -0.04 19.18
N ASN A 4 1.95 1.18 19.30
CA ASN A 4 2.29 2.00 18.14
C ASN A 4 3.37 1.25 17.34
N ILE A 5 3.05 0.89 16.11
CA ILE A 5 4.04 0.38 15.16
C ILE A 5 4.74 1.64 14.63
N ASP A 6 5.75 2.09 15.38
CA ASP A 6 6.41 3.43 15.32
C ASP A 6 7.22 3.71 14.04
N GLY A 7 6.81 3.23 12.87
CA GLY A 7 7.51 3.48 11.61
C GLY A 7 6.67 3.41 10.34
N VAL A 8 5.38 3.08 10.45
CA VAL A 8 4.49 2.97 9.28
C VAL A 8 3.47 4.09 9.33
N THR A 9 3.46 4.93 8.30
CA THR A 9 2.48 6.02 8.18
C THR A 9 1.05 5.44 8.15
N PRO A 10 0.03 6.19 8.60
CA PRO A 10 -1.35 5.73 8.55
C PRO A 10 -1.78 5.26 7.14
N LEU A 11 -1.32 5.95 6.10
CA LEU A 11 -1.55 5.57 4.69
C LEU A 11 -0.96 4.19 4.38
N MET A 12 0.31 3.97 4.70
CA MET A 12 0.98 2.69 4.41
C MET A 12 0.38 1.54 5.21
N ARG A 13 -0.19 1.80 6.39
CA ARG A 13 -0.93 0.78 7.14
C ARG A 13 -2.16 0.30 6.36
N GLN A 14 -2.97 1.23 5.88
CA GLN A 14 -4.16 0.91 5.08
C GLN A 14 -3.80 0.19 3.77
N TYR A 15 -2.75 0.67 3.09
CA TYR A 15 -2.24 0.01 1.90
C TYR A 15 -1.83 -1.44 2.17
N ASN A 16 -1.02 -1.68 3.21
CA ASN A 16 -0.54 -3.01 3.57
C ASN A 16 -1.69 -3.95 3.98
N GLU A 17 -2.68 -3.45 4.72
CA GLU A 17 -3.88 -4.22 5.11
C GLU A 17 -4.69 -4.66 3.89
N MET A 18 -4.83 -3.79 2.89
CA MET A 18 -5.53 -4.12 1.63
C MET A 18 -4.71 -5.06 0.76
N LYS A 19 -3.40 -4.82 0.63
CA LYS A 19 -2.50 -5.68 -0.16
C LYS A 19 -2.40 -7.10 0.42
N ALA A 20 -2.45 -7.25 1.74
CA ALA A 20 -2.45 -8.57 2.39
C ALA A 20 -3.66 -9.44 2.00
N LYS A 21 -4.79 -8.84 1.59
CA LYS A 21 -5.97 -9.57 1.10
C LYS A 21 -5.82 -10.05 -0.35
N PHE A 22 -4.96 -9.37 -1.12
CA PHE A 22 -4.73 -9.64 -2.55
C PHE A 22 -3.22 -9.61 -2.85
N PRO A 23 -2.44 -10.55 -2.29
CA PRO A 23 -0.98 -10.49 -2.36
C PRO A 23 -0.44 -10.55 -3.80
N ASP A 24 -1.14 -11.25 -4.69
CA ASP A 24 -0.69 -11.50 -6.07
C ASP A 24 -1.21 -10.48 -7.09
N ALA A 25 -2.08 -9.55 -6.71
CA ALA A 25 -2.66 -8.55 -7.61
C ALA A 25 -1.99 -7.18 -7.44
N ILE A 26 -1.77 -6.43 -8.53
CA ILE A 26 -1.29 -5.04 -8.45
C ILE A 26 -2.36 -4.17 -7.79
N LEU A 27 -2.04 -3.58 -6.63
CA LEU A 27 -2.96 -2.71 -5.90
C LEU A 27 -2.80 -1.25 -6.35
N LEU A 28 -3.79 -0.78 -7.12
CA LEU A 28 -3.97 0.63 -7.43
C LEU A 28 -4.64 1.35 -6.24
N PHE A 29 -3.86 2.12 -5.49
CA PHE A 29 -4.35 2.83 -4.31
C PHE A 29 -4.65 4.29 -4.65
N ARG A 30 -5.88 4.74 -4.42
CA ARG A 30 -6.28 6.10 -4.76
C ARG A 30 -5.68 7.10 -3.77
N VAL A 31 -4.88 8.03 -4.28
CA VAL A 31 -4.30 9.15 -3.53
C VAL A 31 -4.66 10.43 -4.27
N GLY A 32 -5.74 11.09 -3.81
CA GLY A 32 -6.29 12.26 -4.49
C GLY A 32 -6.85 11.92 -5.88
N ASP A 33 -6.27 12.55 -6.89
CA ASP A 33 -6.67 12.42 -8.30
C ASP A 33 -5.95 11.28 -9.03
N PHE A 34 -4.98 10.62 -8.39
CA PHE A 34 -4.19 9.55 -8.98
C PHE A 34 -4.43 8.20 -8.30
N TYR A 35 -4.14 7.15 -9.05
CA TYR A 35 -3.93 5.82 -8.52
C TYR A 35 -2.43 5.54 -8.45
N GLU A 36 -1.95 5.26 -7.26
CA GLU A 36 -0.54 4.99 -6.99
C GLU A 36 -0.35 3.53 -6.57
N THR A 37 0.75 2.96 -7.02
CA THR A 37 1.27 1.65 -6.58
C THR A 37 2.47 1.87 -5.67
N PHE A 38 2.66 1.01 -4.67
CA PHE A 38 3.79 1.12 -3.74
C PHE A 38 4.62 -0.18 -3.66
N GLY A 39 5.91 -0.06 -3.33
CA GLY A 39 6.78 -1.21 -3.11
C GLY A 39 7.01 -2.04 -4.37
N LYS A 40 6.81 -3.36 -4.28
CA LYS A 40 7.00 -4.29 -5.41
C LYS A 40 6.03 -4.01 -6.56
N ASP A 41 4.79 -3.69 -6.24
CA ASP A 41 3.76 -3.35 -7.23
C ASP A 41 4.18 -2.15 -8.08
N ALA A 42 4.87 -1.18 -7.49
CA ALA A 42 5.39 -0.02 -8.21
C ALA A 42 6.50 -0.40 -9.20
N VAL A 43 7.43 -1.26 -8.78
CA VAL A 43 8.51 -1.76 -9.64
C VAL A 43 7.96 -2.60 -10.79
N GLU A 44 6.91 -3.37 -10.54
CA GLU A 44 6.25 -4.18 -11.56
C GLU A 44 5.46 -3.33 -12.55
N ALA A 45 4.71 -2.34 -12.06
CA ALA A 45 3.94 -1.42 -12.90
C ALA A 45 4.79 -0.39 -13.68
N SER A 46 6.05 -0.17 -13.29
CA SER A 46 6.95 0.79 -13.95
C SER A 46 7.69 0.25 -15.18
N LYS A 47 7.50 -1.03 -15.52
CA LYS A 47 8.08 -1.65 -16.73
C LYS A 47 7.31 -1.23 -17.97
#